data_AF-A0A833L3G6-F1
#
_entry.id   AF-A0A833L3G6-F1
#
_cell.length_a   1.000
_cell.length_b   1.000
_cell.length_c   1.000
_cell.angle_alpha   90.00
_cell.angle_beta   90.00
_cell.angle_gamma   90.00
#
_symmetry.space_group_name_H-M   'P 1'
#
loop_
_entity.id
_entity.type
_entity.pdbx_description
1 polymer ?
#
loop_
_entity_poly.entity_id
_entity_poly.type
_entity_poly.pdbx_seq_one_letter_code
_entity_poly.pdbx_strand_id
1 'polypeptide(L)'
;MANATNATNAGTTRYIHDTNDRIIAEVSATGAAIREYVCLDDLPIAVLDGSVNQANPSLFWVHADHLNRPVMMTDATRAVVWRAFYEPFGAEHSITGPADRSAY
;
A
#
# COMPACT_ATOMS: atom_id res chain seq x y z
N MET A 1 -2.81 16.23 16.71
CA MET A 1 -3.03 16.50 15.27
C MET A 1 -1.82 15.92 14.54
N ALA A 2 -1.94 14.71 14.00
CA ALA A 2 -0.87 14.12 13.19
C ALA A 2 -1.22 14.38 11.73
N ASN A 3 -0.39 15.20 11.06
CA ASN A 3 -0.52 15.51 9.65
C ASN A 3 0.35 14.50 8.89
N ALA A 4 -0.25 13.43 8.38
CA ALA A 4 0.41 12.55 7.44
C ALA A 4 0.26 13.17 6.04
N THR A 5 1.31 13.82 5.55
CA THR A 5 1.36 14.30 4.17
C THR A 5 1.58 13.09 3.25
N ASN A 6 0.49 12.41 2.89
CA ASN A 6 0.45 11.64 1.67
C ASN A 6 0.56 12.64 0.52
N ALA A 7 1.74 12.77 -0.08
CA ALA A 7 1.93 13.56 -1.28
C ALA A 7 1.19 12.86 -2.44
N THR A 8 -0.13 13.02 -2.51
CA THR A 8 -0.88 12.78 -3.72
C THR A 8 -0.40 13.82 -4.72
N ASN A 9 0.35 13.36 -5.74
CA ASN A 9 0.61 14.18 -6.91
C ASN A 9 -0.72 14.80 -7.34
N ALA A 10 -0.80 16.14 -7.43
CA ALA A 10 -1.98 16.83 -7.90
C ALA A 10 -2.22 16.44 -9.36
N GLY A 11 -2.98 15.36 -9.57
CA GLY A 11 -3.10 14.69 -10.85
C GLY A 11 -4.13 13.57 -10.79
N THR A 12 -4.63 13.16 -11.96
CA THR A 12 -5.58 12.05 -12.06
C THR A 12 -4.87 10.74 -11.75
N THR A 13 -5.34 10.01 -10.75
CA THR A 13 -5.03 8.60 -10.53
C THR A 13 -6.08 7.74 -11.23
N ARG A 14 -5.63 6.75 -12.00
CA ARG A 14 -6.45 5.69 -12.58
C ARG A 14 -6.11 4.38 -11.87
N TYR A 15 -7.11 3.53 -11.70
CA TYR A 15 -6.96 2.22 -11.08
C TYR A 15 -7.02 1.14 -12.16
N ILE A 16 -6.09 0.19 -12.12
CA ILE A 16 -6.09 -0.98 -12.98
C ILE A 16 -6.57 -2.16 -12.14
N HIS A 17 -7.56 -2.89 -12.67
CA HIS A 17 -8.17 -4.03 -12.00
C HIS A 17 -7.80 -5.34 -12.71
N ASP A 18 -7.69 -6.43 -11.94
CA ASP A 18 -7.63 -7.79 -12.48
C ASP A 18 -9.03 -8.32 -12.87
N THR A 19 -9.11 -9.57 -13.34
CA THR A 19 -10.38 -10.19 -13.76
C THR A 19 -11.36 -10.41 -12.61
N ASN A 20 -10.91 -10.30 -11.36
CA ASN A 20 -11.72 -10.43 -10.15
C ASN A 20 -12.07 -9.06 -9.55
N ASP A 21 -11.93 -7.99 -10.33
CA ASP A 21 -12.19 -6.59 -9.94
C ASP A 21 -11.29 -6.05 -8.81
N ARG A 22 -10.16 -6.71 -8.55
CA ARG A 22 -9.20 -6.23 -7.55
C ARG A 22 -8.21 -5.26 -8.18
N ILE A 23 -7.94 -4.16 -7.46
CA ILE A 23 -6.92 -3.18 -7.85
C ILE A 23 -5.53 -3.83 -7.80
N ILE A 24 -4.83 -3.81 -8.93
CA ILE A 24 -3.45 -4.29 -9.07
C ILE A 24 -2.45 -3.16 -9.33
N ALA A 25 -2.91 -1.98 -9.73
CA ALA A 25 -2.06 -0.80 -9.85
C ALA A 25 -2.83 0.52 -9.77
N GLU A 26 -2.13 1.54 -9.27
CA GLU A 26 -2.45 2.96 -9.39
C GLU A 26 -1.54 3.58 -10.44
N VAL A 27 -2.10 4.22 -11.46
CA VAL A 27 -1.33 4.87 -12.53
C VAL A 27 -1.75 6.31 -12.71
N SER A 28 -0.84 7.14 -13.22
CA SER A 28 -1.12 8.54 -13.55
C SER A 28 -2.09 8.68 -14.74
N ALA A 29 -2.49 9.92 -15.03
CA ALA A 29 -3.26 10.27 -16.24
C ALA A 29 -2.59 9.82 -17.56
N THR A 30 -1.26 9.67 -17.56
CA THR A 30 -0.47 9.24 -18.72
C THR A 30 -0.19 7.74 -18.74
N GLY A 31 -0.70 6.98 -17.75
CA GLY A 31 -0.52 5.53 -17.64
C GLY A 31 0.78 5.13 -16.93
N ALA A 32 1.46 6.08 -16.29
CA ALA A 32 2.72 5.83 -15.61
C ALA A 32 2.45 5.28 -14.19
N ALA A 33 3.07 4.15 -13.82
CA ALA A 33 2.83 3.49 -12.54
C ALA A 33 3.21 4.38 -11.34
N ILE A 34 2.28 4.54 -10.41
CA ILE A 34 2.46 5.25 -9.12
C ILE A 34 2.62 4.20 -8.03
N ARG A 35 1.76 3.17 -8.02
CA ARG A 35 1.87 2.00 -7.15
C ARG A 35 1.43 0.74 -7.87
N GLU A 36 2.05 -0.38 -7.55
CA GLU A 36 1.66 -1.71 -8.01
C GLU A 36 1.51 -2.64 -6.81
N TYR A 37 0.43 -3.43 -6.78
CA TYR A 37 0.11 -4.34 -5.70
C TYR A 37 0.42 -5.77 -6.12
N VAL A 38 1.22 -6.45 -5.30
CA VAL A 38 1.57 -7.86 -5.52
C VAL A 38 0.82 -8.68 -4.48
N CYS A 39 0.06 -9.65 -4.97
CA CYS A 39 -0.76 -10.52 -4.14
C CYS A 39 -0.65 -11.97 -4.60
N LEU A 40 -0.71 -12.89 -3.64
CA LEU A 40 -0.84 -14.32 -3.85
C LEU A 40 -2.28 -14.71 -3.52
N ASP A 41 -3.09 -15.02 -4.53
CA ASP A 41 -4.55 -15.11 -4.37
C ASP A 41 -5.08 -13.86 -3.64
N ASP A 42 -5.73 -14.02 -2.48
CA ASP A 42 -6.23 -12.90 -1.67
C ASP A 42 -5.21 -12.34 -0.66
N LEU A 43 -4.00 -12.88 -0.61
CA LEU A 43 -2.96 -12.47 0.33
C LEU A 43 -2.07 -11.36 -0.27
N PRO A 44 -2.11 -10.13 0.25
CA PRO A 44 -1.16 -9.09 -0.14
C PRO A 44 0.23 -9.39 0.40
N ILE A 45 1.25 -9.36 -0.46
CA ILE A 45 2.63 -9.71 -0.10
C ILE A 45 3.63 -8.57 -0.33
N ALA A 46 3.37 -7.67 -1.28
CA ALA A 46 4.26 -6.55 -1.53
C ALA A 46 3.55 -5.37 -2.22
N VAL A 47 4.16 -4.19 -2.10
CA VAL A 47 3.81 -2.98 -2.84
C VAL A 47 5.07 -2.43 -3.49
N LEU A 48 4.99 -2.13 -4.77
CA LEU A 48 6.03 -1.39 -5.48
C LEU A 48 5.58 0.07 -5.60
N ASP A 49 6.27 1.00 -4.94
CA ASP A 49 5.90 2.41 -4.89
C ASP A 49 6.84 3.26 -5.75
N GLY A 50 6.31 3.74 -6.88
CA GLY A 50 6.99 4.62 -7.83
C GLY A 50 6.66 6.10 -7.63
N SER A 51 5.92 6.48 -6.59
CA SER A 51 5.44 7.86 -6.40
C SER A 51 6.56 8.89 -6.24
N VAL A 52 7.72 8.48 -5.72
CA VAL A 52 8.92 9.32 -5.54
C VAL A 52 9.88 9.17 -6.73
N ASN A 53 10.12 7.95 -7.19
CA ASN A 53 11.01 7.66 -8.30
C ASN A 53 10.48 6.50 -9.14
N GLN A 54 9.87 6.83 -10.28
CA GLN A 54 9.26 5.84 -11.16
C GLN A 54 10.29 4.96 -11.88
N ALA A 55 11.51 5.45 -12.11
CA ALA A 55 12.58 4.67 -12.75
C ALA A 55 13.23 3.66 -11.79
N ASN A 56 13.12 3.90 -10.47
CA ASN A 56 13.62 3.03 -9.42
C ASN A 56 12.64 3.02 -8.24
N PRO A 57 11.50 2.31 -8.38
CA PRO A 57 10.46 2.30 -7.35
C PRO A 57 10.92 1.57 -6.09
N SER A 58 10.37 1.99 -4.95
CA SER A 58 10.67 1.37 -3.65
C SER A 58 9.82 0.12 -3.46
N LEU A 59 10.48 -1.02 -3.18
CA LEU A 59 9.79 -2.25 -2.83
C LEU A 59 9.52 -2.30 -1.33
N PHE A 60 8.26 -2.52 -0.97
CA PHE A 60 7.82 -2.75 0.39
C PHE A 60 7.20 -4.15 0.53
N TRP A 61 7.47 -4.80 1.65
CA TRP A 61 6.93 -6.12 1.98
C TRP A 61 5.76 -5.96 2.94
N VAL A 62 4.64 -6.62 2.60
CA VAL A 62 3.43 -6.62 3.42
C VAL A 62 3.39 -7.89 4.25
N HIS A 63 3.13 -7.71 5.54
CA HIS A 63 2.92 -8.80 6.49
C HIS A 63 1.46 -8.78 6.89
N ALA A 64 0.75 -9.86 6.55
CA ALA A 64 -0.66 -10.01 6.87
C ALA A 64 -0.88 -10.96 8.05
N ASP A 65 -2.03 -10.83 8.72
CA ASP A 65 -2.50 -11.79 9.71
C ASP A 65 -3.14 -13.03 9.07
N HIS A 66 -3.64 -13.95 9.90
CA HIS A 66 -4.27 -15.20 9.46
C HIS A 66 -5.58 -15.02 8.68
N LEU A 67 -6.11 -13.78 8.60
CA LEU A 67 -7.29 -13.41 7.82
C LEU A 67 -6.89 -12.65 6.54
N ASN A 68 -5.62 -12.73 6.13
CA ASN A 68 -5.04 -12.03 4.99
C ASN A 68 -5.11 -10.50 5.09
N ARG A 69 -5.31 -9.94 6.30
CA ARG A 69 -5.34 -8.50 6.50
C ARG A 69 -3.92 -7.96 6.74
N PRO A 70 -3.46 -6.94 6.00
CA PRO A 70 -2.19 -6.27 6.25
C PRO A 70 -2.11 -5.74 7.69
N VAL A 71 -1.10 -6.16 8.46
CA VAL A 71 -0.85 -5.66 9.83
C VAL A 71 0.48 -4.95 9.97
N MET A 72 1.37 -5.09 9.00
CA MET A 72 2.68 -4.45 9.03
C MET A 72 3.28 -4.35 7.63
N MET A 73 4.12 -3.34 7.42
CA MET A 73 4.91 -3.20 6.21
C MET A 73 6.36 -2.88 6.54
N THR A 74 7.28 -3.47 5.78
CA THR A 74 8.72 -3.25 5.94
C THR A 74 9.37 -2.78 4.64
N ASP A 75 10.45 -2.04 4.77
CA ASP A 75 11.31 -1.65 3.64
C ASP A 75 12.45 -2.66 3.39
N ALA A 76 13.33 -2.34 2.45
CA ALA A 76 14.46 -3.20 2.05
C ALA A 76 15.49 -3.42 3.17
N THR A 77 15.53 -2.53 4.17
CA THR A 77 16.38 -2.65 5.35
C THR A 77 15.71 -3.47 6.46
N ARG A 78 14.48 -3.95 6.23
CA ARG A 78 13.59 -4.60 7.22
C ARG A 78 13.12 -3.66 8.32
N ALA A 79 13.26 -2.35 8.12
CA ALA A 79 12.69 -1.38 9.03
C ALA A 79 11.16 -1.35 8.87
N VAL A 80 10.46 -1.17 9.98
CA VAL A 80 8.99 -1.07 9.99
C VAL A 80 8.60 0.29 9.42
N VAL A 81 7.93 0.28 8.28
CA VAL A 81 7.36 1.49 7.66
C VAL A 81 6.06 1.85 8.35
N TRP A 82 5.20 0.86 8.58
CA TRP A 82 4.02 1.03 9.41
C TRP A 82 3.60 -0.29 10.04
N ARG A 83 2.80 -0.20 11.10
CA ARG A 83 2.17 -1.32 11.77
C ARG A 83 0.77 -0.95 12.24
N ALA A 84 -0.19 -1.84 12.01
CA ALA A 84 -1.57 -1.70 12.42
C ALA A 84 -1.96 -2.82 13.40
N PHE A 85 -2.81 -2.46 14.35
CA PHE A 85 -3.52 -3.38 15.23
C PHE A 85 -5.00 -3.20 15.01
N TYR A 86 -5.73 -4.29 15.00
CA TYR A 86 -7.16 -4.29 14.74
C TYR A 86 -7.93 -4.96 15.89
N GLU A 87 -9.16 -4.50 16.07
CA GLU A 87 -10.14 -5.11 16.94
C GLU A 87 -10.68 -6.43 16.34
N PRO A 88 -11.33 -7.29 17.14
CA PRO A 88 -11.79 -8.61 16.69
C PRO A 88 -12.69 -8.61 15.45
N PHE A 89 -13.41 -7.51 15.20
CA PHE A 89 -14.36 -7.38 14.09
C PHE A 89 -13.90 -6.46 12.96
N GLY A 90 -12.59 -6.19 12.86
CA GLY A 90 -12.04 -5.50 11.69
C GLY A 90 -11.76 -4.02 11.88
N ALA A 91 -12.28 -3.39 12.95
CA ALA A 91 -12.01 -1.99 13.23
C ALA A 91 -10.51 -1.78 13.53
N GLU A 92 -9.94 -0.69 13.03
CA GLU A 92 -8.58 -0.30 13.37
C GLU A 92 -8.54 0.12 14.85
N HIS A 93 -7.68 -0.52 15.63
CA HIS A 93 -7.41 -0.12 17.00
C HIS A 93 -6.31 0.93 17.07
N SER A 94 -5.25 0.73 16.29
CA SER A 94 -4.16 1.71 16.16
C SER A 94 -3.32 1.46 14.91
N ILE A 95 -2.70 2.51 14.40
CA ILE A 95 -1.67 2.45 13.37
C ILE A 95 -0.48 3.33 13.79
N THR A 96 0.74 2.86 13.54
CA THR A 96 1.98 3.59 13.80
C THR A 96 2.83 3.60 12.54
N GLY A 97 3.35 4.76 12.14
CA GLY A 97 4.23 4.93 10.98
C GLY A 97 3.78 6.05 10.05
N PRO A 98 4.62 6.50 9.10
CA PRO A 98 4.31 7.55 8.13
C PRO A 98 3.23 7.20 7.09
N ALA A 99 2.87 5.93 6.91
CA ALA A 99 1.85 5.54 5.95
C ALA A 99 0.44 5.60 6.58
N ASP A 100 -0.18 6.76 6.45
CA ASP A 100 -1.62 6.91 6.47
C ASP A 100 -2.18 6.28 5.18
N ARG A 101 -3.21 5.46 5.33
CA ARG A 101 -3.76 4.48 4.39
C ARG A 101 -4.11 5.07 3.01
N SER A 102 -3.25 4.89 2.01
CA SER A 102 -3.57 5.23 0.62
C SER A 102 -3.93 4.05 -0.29
N ALA A 103 -4.14 2.81 0.19
CA ALA A 103 -4.27 1.68 -0.74
C ALA A 103 -4.95 0.37 -0.28
N TYR A 104 -5.69 0.36 0.83
CA TYR A 104 -6.47 -0.81 1.25
C TYR A 104 -7.82 -0.38 1.77
#